data_AF-A0AAD9N4I0-F1
#
_entry.id   AF-A0AAD9N4I0-F1
#
_cell.length_a   1.000
_cell.length_b   1.000
_cell.length_c   1.000
_cell.angle_alpha   90.00
_cell.angle_beta   90.00
_cell.angle_gamma   90.00
#
_symmetry.space_group_name_H-M   'P 1'
#
loop_
_entity.id
_entity.type
_entity.pdbx_description
1 polymer ?
#
loop_
_entity_poly.entity_id
_entity_poly.type
_entity_poly.pdbx_seq_one_letter_code
_entity_poly.pdbx_strand_id
1 'polypeptide(L)'
;MEEMEFLQMYGSTEEKICRLHQLINNAWKVVFVPQAWKDASIVTIYKKGKVFARILLNRLSTHITPDVVPETQCGFRGNGSTVDMIFCLRQLQEKCIEQDRPLYMVFVDFSQAFDTVGMTGLWQLLRRYGCPEMFTNLKLRERHKDRLMDITLTAER
;
A
#
# COMPACT_ATOMS: atom_id res chain seq x y z
N MET A 1 17.36 14.26 23.96
CA MET A 1 15.91 14.47 23.84
C MET A 1 15.50 13.72 22.59
N GLU A 2 15.10 12.47 22.78
CA GLU A 2 14.98 11.49 21.69
C GLU A 2 13.64 11.68 20.95
N GLU A 3 13.64 11.54 19.62
CA GLU A 3 12.47 11.72 18.74
C GLU A 3 11.24 10.87 19.14
N MET A 4 11.45 9.83 19.95
CA MET A 4 10.38 9.00 20.52
C MET A 4 9.53 9.75 21.57
N GLU A 5 10.06 10.78 22.23
CA GLU A 5 9.26 11.70 23.07
C GLU A 5 8.40 12.65 22.22
N PHE A 6 8.80 12.93 20.97
CA PHE A 6 8.10 13.89 20.10
C PHE A 6 6.80 13.33 19.51
N LEU A 7 6.69 12.02 19.31
CA LEU A 7 5.49 11.37 18.75
C LEU A 7 4.42 11.01 19.81
N GLN A 8 4.80 10.89 21.08
CA GLN A 8 3.87 10.58 22.17
C GLN A 8 3.22 11.82 22.80
N MET A 9 3.65 13.04 22.45
CA MET A 9 3.25 14.27 23.13
C MET A 9 2.08 15.05 22.48
N TYR A 10 1.54 14.61 21.33
CA TYR A 10 0.58 15.42 20.57
C TYR A 10 -0.73 14.70 20.23
N GLY A 11 -1.80 15.08 20.95
CA GLY A 11 -3.19 15.33 20.50
C GLY A 11 -3.96 14.33 19.61
N SER A 12 -5.24 14.62 19.40
CA SER A 12 -6.11 13.92 18.45
C SER A 12 -5.66 14.17 16.99
N THR A 13 -6.09 13.31 16.06
CA THR A 13 -5.72 13.40 14.62
C THR A 13 -6.06 14.76 14.00
N GLU A 14 -7.17 15.38 14.41
CA GLU A 14 -7.58 16.71 13.93
C GLU A 14 -6.61 17.82 14.38
N GLU A 15 -6.14 17.75 15.63
CA GLU A 15 -5.22 18.74 16.18
C GLU A 15 -3.86 18.73 15.46
N LYS A 16 -3.44 17.54 15.00
CA LYS A 16 -2.22 17.36 14.19
C LYS A 16 -2.37 18.03 12.82
N ILE A 17 -3.51 17.86 12.17
CA ILE A 17 -3.80 18.45 10.85
C ILE A 17 -3.81 19.99 10.95
N CYS A 18 -4.47 20.54 11.96
CA CYS A 18 -4.50 21.99 12.19
C CYS A 18 -3.09 22.57 12.41
N ARG A 19 -2.25 21.90 13.22
CA ARG A 19 -0.88 22.35 13.48
C ARG A 19 0.00 22.22 12.24
N LEU A 20 -0.13 21.15 11.46
CA LEU A 20 0.60 20.99 10.21
C LEU A 20 0.25 22.11 9.22
N HIS A 21 -1.04 22.40 9.06
CA HIS A 21 -1.53 23.49 8.21
C HIS A 21 -0.99 24.86 8.68
N GLN A 22 -1.01 25.15 9.98
CA GLN A 22 -0.41 26.37 10.54
C GLN A 22 1.09 26.45 10.24
N LEU A 23 1.81 25.34 10.38
CA LEU A 23 3.25 25.32 10.20
C LEU A 23 3.65 25.52 8.72
N ILE A 24 2.91 24.90 7.79
CA ILE A 24 3.06 25.12 6.33
C ILE A 24 2.76 26.59 5.98
N ASN A 25 1.65 27.14 6.48
CA ASN A 25 1.27 28.53 6.21
C ASN A 25 2.28 29.53 6.77
N ASN A 26 2.83 29.25 7.95
CA ASN A 26 3.88 30.08 8.54
C ASN A 26 5.15 30.03 7.69
N ALA A 27 5.62 28.84 7.31
CA ALA A 27 6.77 28.67 6.43
C ALA A 27 6.60 29.39 5.08
N TRP A 28 5.38 29.36 4.52
CA TRP A 28 5.03 30.08 3.29
C TRP A 28 5.10 31.60 3.47
N LYS A 29 4.57 32.12 4.59
CA LYS A 29 4.59 33.56 4.90
C LYS A 29 6.00 34.09 5.15
N VAL A 30 6.85 33.32 5.82
CA VAL A 30 8.23 33.74 6.14
C VAL A 30 9.23 33.40 5.03
N VAL A 31 8.80 32.74 3.95
CA VAL A 31 9.66 32.25 2.84
C VAL A 31 10.89 31.50 3.38
N PHE A 32 10.70 30.76 4.48
CA PHE A 32 11.76 30.09 5.19
C PHE A 32 11.29 28.69 5.58
N VAL A 33 11.95 27.68 5.00
CA VAL A 33 11.71 26.28 5.32
C VAL A 33 12.63 25.89 6.49
N PRO A 34 12.08 25.42 7.63
CA PRO A 34 12.87 24.97 8.76
C PRO A 34 13.93 23.95 8.35
N GLN A 35 15.14 24.04 8.91
CA GLN A 35 16.23 23.14 8.52
C GLN A 35 15.89 21.66 8.76
N ALA A 36 15.16 21.36 9.85
CA ALA A 36 14.67 20.02 10.15
C ALA A 36 13.75 19.41 9.06
N TRP A 37 13.11 20.23 8.21
CA TRP A 37 12.33 19.73 7.07
C TRP A 37 13.19 19.34 5.87
N LYS A 38 14.42 19.85 5.81
CA LYS A 38 15.42 19.51 4.80
C LYS A 38 16.24 18.29 5.22
N ASP A 39 16.22 17.96 6.50
CA ASP A 39 16.91 16.81 7.06
C ASP A 39 16.05 15.56 6.81
N ALA A 40 16.41 14.80 5.77
CA ALA A 40 15.78 13.50 5.50
C ALA A 40 16.44 12.42 6.37
N SER A 41 15.64 11.76 7.21
CA SER A 41 16.09 10.56 7.92
C SER A 41 16.25 9.40 6.93
N ILE A 42 17.48 9.15 6.46
CA ILE A 42 17.78 7.97 5.66
C ILE A 42 17.81 6.76 6.58
N VAL A 43 16.73 5.98 6.59
CA VAL A 43 16.70 4.70 7.29
C VAL A 43 17.50 3.68 6.49
N THR A 44 18.61 3.20 7.04
CA THR A 44 19.45 2.19 6.40
C THR A 44 18.75 0.83 6.44
N ILE A 45 18.15 0.40 5.33
CA ILE A 45 17.59 -0.94 5.21
C ILE A 45 18.73 -1.94 4.96
N TYR A 46 18.91 -2.92 5.86
CA TYR A 46 19.96 -3.94 5.75
C TYR A 46 19.89 -4.67 4.40
N LYS A 47 20.93 -4.50 3.57
CA LYS A 47 21.02 -5.08 2.21
C LYS A 47 20.79 -6.60 2.19
N LYS A 48 21.27 -7.33 3.20
CA LYS A 48 21.13 -8.80 3.29
C LYS A 48 19.66 -9.24 3.35
N GLY A 49 18.82 -8.51 4.09
CA GLY A 49 17.38 -8.78 4.17
C GLY A 49 16.66 -8.54 2.84
N LYS A 50 17.05 -7.51 2.08
CA LYS A 50 16.50 -7.25 0.74
C LYS A 50 16.86 -8.32 -0.27
N VAL A 51 18.09 -8.83 -0.24
CA VAL A 51 18.50 -9.94 -1.12
C VAL A 51 17.67 -11.19 -0.84
N PHE A 52 17.51 -11.53 0.44
CA PHE A 52 16.69 -12.66 0.84
C PHE A 52 15.22 -12.49 0.45
N ALA A 53 14.63 -11.32 0.73
CA ALA A 53 13.26 -10.99 0.32
C ALA A 53 13.07 -11.06 -1.20
N ARG A 54 14.07 -10.61 -1.99
CA ARG A 54 14.02 -10.72 -3.46
C ARG A 54 14.05 -12.18 -3.92
N ILE A 55 14.86 -13.03 -3.30
CA ILE A 55 14.89 -14.48 -3.62
C ILE A 55 13.53 -15.11 -3.32
N LEU A 56 12.93 -14.80 -2.16
CA LEU A 56 11.60 -15.28 -1.81
C LEU A 56 10.54 -14.79 -2.80
N LEU A 57 10.54 -13.50 -3.13
CA LEU A 57 9.62 -12.91 -4.10
C LEU A 57 9.73 -13.60 -5.46
N ASN A 58 10.94 -13.85 -5.96
CA ASN A 58 11.14 -14.51 -7.25
C ASN A 58 10.54 -15.93 -7.24
N ARG A 59 10.76 -16.70 -6.16
CA ARG A 59 10.21 -18.06 -6.04
C ARG A 59 8.68 -18.06 -5.97
N LEU A 60 8.08 -17.14 -5.20
CA LEU A 60 6.61 -16.99 -5.12
C LEU A 60 6.02 -16.50 -6.45
N SER A 61 6.71 -15.60 -7.13
CA SER A 61 6.30 -15.06 -8.43
C SER A 61 6.31 -16.12 -9.52
N THR A 62 7.31 -17.00 -9.53
CA THR A 62 7.41 -18.07 -10.53
C THR A 62 6.40 -19.19 -10.31
N HIS A 63 6.10 -19.56 -9.06
CA HIS A 63 5.36 -20.79 -8.76
C HIS A 63 3.94 -20.60 -8.22
N ILE A 64 3.58 -19.42 -7.74
CA ILE A 64 2.28 -19.19 -7.07
C ILE A 64 1.50 -18.08 -7.77
N THR A 65 2.17 -17.00 -8.16
CA THR A 65 1.52 -15.83 -8.75
C THR A 65 0.72 -16.13 -10.02
N PRO A 66 1.17 -16.99 -10.96
CA PRO A 66 0.43 -17.26 -12.20
C PRO A 66 -0.97 -17.86 -11.97
N ASP A 67 -1.11 -18.70 -10.95
CA ASP A 67 -2.36 -19.41 -10.66
C ASP A 67 -3.28 -18.64 -9.71
N VAL A 68 -2.73 -17.67 -8.96
CA VAL A 68 -3.46 -16.95 -7.90
C VAL A 68 -3.87 -15.55 -8.31
N VAL A 69 -3.00 -14.84 -9.05
CA VAL A 69 -3.25 -13.43 -9.40
C VAL A 69 -4.05 -13.37 -10.70
N PRO A 70 -5.25 -12.76 -10.69
CA PRO A 70 -6.07 -12.66 -11.89
C PRO A 70 -5.40 -11.75 -12.93
N GLU A 71 -5.78 -11.92 -14.20
CA GLU A 71 -5.31 -11.07 -15.30
C GLU A 71 -5.74 -9.60 -15.13
N THR A 72 -6.89 -9.38 -14.49
CA THR A 72 -7.42 -8.04 -14.19
C THR A 72 -6.57 -7.28 -13.16
N GLN A 73 -5.65 -7.95 -12.46
CA GLN A 73 -4.73 -7.30 -11.52
C GLN A 73 -3.42 -6.93 -12.23
N CYS A 74 -3.27 -5.65 -12.57
CA CYS A 74 -2.02 -5.12 -13.13
C CYS A 74 -1.02 -4.65 -12.06
N GLY A 75 -1.50 -4.26 -10.88
CA GLY A 75 -0.64 -3.83 -9.77
C GLY A 75 0.22 -4.97 -9.21
N PHE A 76 1.51 -4.71 -9.01
CA PHE A 76 2.50 -5.66 -8.48
C PHE A 76 2.69 -6.95 -9.32
N ARG A 77 2.17 -6.97 -10.54
CA ARG A 77 2.35 -8.06 -11.51
C ARG A 77 3.41 -7.68 -12.55
N GLY A 78 4.24 -8.63 -12.95
CA GLY A 78 5.13 -8.44 -14.09
C GLY A 78 4.33 -8.16 -15.36
N ASN A 79 4.79 -7.19 -16.17
CA ASN A 79 4.15 -6.77 -17.42
C ASN A 79 2.75 -6.15 -17.28
N GLY A 80 2.31 -5.76 -16.07
CA GLY A 80 1.10 -4.97 -15.87
C GLY A 80 1.42 -3.46 -15.85
N SER A 81 0.74 -2.66 -16.67
CA SER A 81 0.85 -1.20 -16.63
C SER A 81 -0.43 -0.55 -16.10
N THR A 82 -0.27 0.60 -15.42
CA THR A 82 -1.42 1.45 -15.09
C THR A 82 -2.07 2.00 -16.36
N VAL A 83 -1.28 2.19 -17.43
CA VAL A 83 -1.76 2.65 -18.73
C VAL A 83 -2.75 1.64 -19.32
N ASP A 84 -2.47 0.35 -19.21
CA ASP A 84 -3.35 -0.71 -19.75
C ASP A 84 -4.71 -0.70 -19.05
N MET A 85 -4.73 -0.54 -17.73
CA MET A 85 -5.97 -0.45 -16.95
C MET A 85 -6.78 0.81 -17.28
N ILE A 86 -6.11 1.96 -17.44
CA ILE A 86 -6.77 3.20 -17.86
C ILE A 86 -7.36 3.05 -19.26
N PHE A 87 -6.60 2.43 -20.18
CA PHE A 87 -7.08 2.16 -21.53
C PHE A 87 -8.33 1.28 -21.52
N CYS A 88 -8.31 0.16 -20.80
CA CYS A 88 -9.47 -0.72 -20.63
C CYS A 88 -10.69 0.03 -20.08
N LEU A 89 -10.49 0.90 -19.08
CA LEU A 89 -11.57 1.71 -18.50
C LEU A 89 -12.15 2.70 -19.52
N ARG A 90 -11.30 3.35 -20.33
CA ARG A 90 -11.73 4.25 -21.42
C ARG A 90 -12.52 3.52 -22.48
N GLN A 91 -12.05 2.35 -22.92
CA GLN A 91 -12.78 1.53 -23.89
C GLN A 91 -14.16 1.11 -23.36
N LEU A 92 -14.28 0.81 -22.07
CA LEU A 92 -15.56 0.49 -21.44
C LEU A 92 -16.49 1.70 -21.45
N GLN A 93 -15.98 2.88 -21.09
CA GLN A 93 -16.71 4.14 -21.10
C GLN A 93 -17.25 4.46 -22.51
N GLU A 94 -16.39 4.39 -23.53
CA GLU A 94 -16.76 4.65 -24.92
C GLU A 94 -17.86 3.69 -25.41
N LYS A 95 -17.74 2.39 -25.15
CA LYS A 95 -18.76 1.41 -25.52
C LYS A 95 -20.12 1.66 -24.86
N CYS A 96 -20.14 2.09 -23.60
CA CYS A 96 -21.38 2.43 -22.92
C CYS A 96 -22.05 3.65 -23.55
N ILE A 97 -21.27 4.66 -23.94
CA ILE A 97 -21.76 5.83 -24.67
C ILE A 97 -22.33 5.42 -26.04
N GLU A 98 -21.61 4.60 -26.81
CA GLU A 98 -22.06 4.12 -28.12
C GLU A 98 -23.38 3.34 -28.06
N GLN A 99 -23.60 2.60 -26.97
CA GLN A 99 -24.79 1.75 -26.79
C GLN A 99 -25.94 2.46 -26.06
N ASP A 100 -25.80 3.74 -25.73
CA ASP A 100 -26.76 4.49 -24.91
C ASP A 100 -27.09 3.78 -23.59
N ARG A 101 -26.06 3.25 -22.93
CA ARG A 101 -26.18 2.54 -21.65
C ARG A 101 -25.48 3.30 -20.54
N PRO A 102 -26.10 3.42 -19.36
CA PRO A 102 -25.44 4.03 -18.21
C PRO A 102 -24.27 3.15 -17.74
N LEU A 103 -23.15 3.79 -17.42
CA LEU A 103 -21.99 3.17 -16.78
C LEU A 103 -21.89 3.70 -15.35
N TYR A 104 -21.70 2.82 -14.37
CA TYR A 104 -21.43 3.17 -12.98
C TYR A 104 -20.08 2.61 -12.58
N MET A 105 -19.22 3.43 -11.97
CA MET A 105 -17.88 3.04 -11.54
C MET A 105 -17.72 3.24 -10.03
N VAL A 106 -17.12 2.25 -9.37
CA VAL A 106 -16.81 2.31 -7.93
C VAL A 106 -15.32 2.09 -7.77
N PHE A 107 -14.65 3.06 -7.15
CA PHE A 107 -13.25 2.96 -6.79
C PHE A 107 -13.15 2.54 -5.31
N VAL A 108 -12.36 1.50 -5.07
CA VAL A 108 -12.14 0.94 -3.72
C VAL A 108 -10.69 1.20 -3.33
N ASP A 109 -10.48 1.87 -2.21
CA ASP A 109 -9.15 2.09 -1.65
C ASP A 109 -9.07 1.58 -0.20
N PHE A 110 -7.96 0.92 0.12
CA PHE A 110 -7.73 0.31 1.43
C PHE A 110 -6.82 1.20 2.27
N SER A 111 -7.31 1.61 3.44
CA SER A 111 -6.49 2.39 4.38
C SER A 111 -5.38 1.52 4.97
N GLN A 112 -4.13 1.95 4.82
CA GLN A 112 -2.95 1.27 5.36
C GLN A 112 -2.89 -0.23 4.99
N ALA A 113 -3.16 -0.55 3.71
CA ALA A 113 -3.36 -1.92 3.23
C ALA A 113 -2.27 -2.92 3.65
N PHE A 114 -1.00 -2.50 3.75
CA PHE A 114 0.11 -3.37 4.17
C PHE A 114 0.20 -3.54 5.69
N ASP A 115 -0.22 -2.55 6.47
CA ASP A 115 -0.14 -2.58 7.94
C ASP A 115 -1.33 -3.30 8.59
N THR A 116 -2.38 -3.54 7.80
CA THR A 116 -3.65 -4.16 8.21
C THR A 116 -3.82 -5.61 7.72
N VAL A 117 -2.84 -6.18 7.01
CA VAL A 117 -2.91 -7.60 6.60
C VAL A 117 -2.77 -8.52 7.81
N GLY A 118 -3.81 -9.30 8.10
CA GLY A 118 -3.76 -10.37 9.09
C GLY A 118 -2.77 -11.46 8.68
N MET A 119 -1.67 -11.59 9.41
CA MET A 119 -0.58 -12.53 9.07
C MET A 119 -1.05 -13.98 9.15
N THR A 120 -1.89 -14.32 10.12
CA THR A 120 -2.44 -15.67 10.29
C THR A 120 -3.22 -16.12 9.04
N GLY A 121 -4.12 -15.26 8.55
CA GLY A 121 -4.89 -15.50 7.33
C GLY A 121 -4.00 -15.59 6.09
N LEU A 122 -3.02 -14.70 5.97
CA LEU A 122 -2.07 -14.70 4.86
C LEU A 122 -1.30 -16.04 4.75
N TRP A 123 -0.80 -16.57 5.88
CA TRP A 123 -0.07 -17.84 5.88
C TRP A 123 -0.97 -19.05 5.58
N GLN A 124 -2.23 -19.03 6.03
CA GLN A 124 -3.20 -20.07 5.66
C GLN A 124 -3.51 -20.02 4.16
N LEU A 125 -3.69 -18.82 3.61
CA LEU A 125 -3.96 -18.59 2.20
C LEU A 125 -2.80 -19.08 1.32
N LEU A 126 -1.56 -18.72 1.68
CA LEU A 126 -0.36 -19.18 0.95
C LEU A 126 -0.22 -20.70 0.94
N ARG A 127 -0.48 -21.37 2.08
CA ARG A 127 -0.50 -22.85 2.12
C ARG A 127 -1.56 -23.45 1.22
N ARG A 128 -2.76 -22.87 1.20
CA ARG A 128 -3.86 -23.30 0.33
C ARG A 128 -3.50 -23.19 -1.15
N TYR A 129 -2.73 -22.17 -1.53
CA TYR A 129 -2.23 -21.98 -2.89
C TYR A 129 -0.93 -22.77 -3.20
N GLY A 130 -0.56 -23.74 -2.37
CA GLY A 130 0.57 -24.63 -2.64
C GLY A 130 1.94 -24.06 -2.26
N CYS A 131 2.00 -22.98 -1.48
CA CYS A 131 3.27 -22.50 -0.93
C CYS A 131 3.85 -23.55 0.03
N PRO A 132 5.08 -24.04 -0.19
CA PRO A 132 5.67 -25.05 0.68
C PRO A 132 5.80 -24.58 2.12
N GLU A 133 5.58 -25.48 3.08
CA GLU A 133 5.60 -25.11 4.50
C GLU A 133 6.92 -24.47 4.96
N MET A 134 8.05 -24.81 4.31
CA MET A 134 9.33 -24.17 4.57
C MET A 134 9.26 -22.64 4.44
N PHE A 135 8.48 -22.10 3.50
CA PHE A 135 8.30 -20.65 3.32
C PHE A 135 7.44 -20.04 4.42
N THR A 136 6.34 -20.71 4.80
CA THR A 136 5.44 -20.23 5.85
C THR A 136 6.02 -20.42 7.25
N ASN A 137 6.93 -21.37 7.43
CA ASN A 137 7.65 -21.64 8.68
C ASN A 137 8.88 -20.74 8.85
N LEU A 138 9.33 -20.09 7.77
CA LEU A 138 10.36 -19.05 7.77
C LEU A 138 9.87 -17.74 8.42
N LYS A 139 8.98 -17.85 9.41
CA LYS A 139 8.35 -16.76 10.14
C LYS A 139 9.44 -15.79 10.63
N LEU A 140 9.52 -14.64 9.98
CA LEU A 140 10.18 -13.48 10.54
C LEU A 140 9.47 -13.19 11.87
N ARG A 141 10.20 -13.36 12.97
CA ARG A 141 9.73 -13.37 14.37
C ARG A 141 8.59 -12.37 14.61
N GLU A 142 7.44 -12.90 15.01
CA GLU A 142 6.13 -12.23 15.13
C GLU A 142 6.17 -10.96 15.99
N ARG A 143 5.65 -9.85 15.45
CA ARG A 143 5.34 -8.62 16.21
C ARG A 143 4.03 -7.93 15.81
N HIS A 144 3.20 -8.54 14.99
CA HIS A 144 1.99 -7.90 14.48
C HIS A 144 0.74 -8.53 15.10
N LYS A 145 0.02 -7.75 15.93
CA LYS A 145 -1.36 -8.06 16.32
C LYS A 145 -2.23 -7.98 15.08
N ASP A 146 -3.16 -8.91 14.90
CA ASP A 146 -4.14 -8.87 13.83
C ASP A 146 -4.91 -7.54 13.91
N ARG A 147 -4.86 -6.76 12.83
CA ARG A 147 -5.62 -5.51 12.65
C ARG A 147 -6.64 -5.74 11.53
N LEU A 148 -7.82 -5.14 11.68
CA LEU A 148 -8.87 -5.20 10.67
C LEU A 148 -8.55 -4.21 9.54
N MET A 149 -8.87 -4.59 8.30
CA MET A 149 -8.78 -3.69 7.14
C MET A 149 -9.98 -2.75 7.14
N ASP A 150 -9.72 -1.45 7.04
CA ASP A 150 -10.74 -0.43 6.79
C ASP A 150 -10.81 -0.13 5.29
N ILE A 151 -12.01 -0.20 4.71
CA ILE A 151 -12.27 -0.01 3.28
C ILE A 151 -12.99 1.32 3.09
N THR A 152 -12.46 2.19 2.23
CA THR A 152 -13.14 3.42 1.81
C THR A 152 -13.67 3.24 0.38
N LEU A 153 -14.96 3.55 0.17
CA LEU A 153 -15.60 3.49 -1.13
C LEU A 153 -15.84 4.90 -1.67
N THR A 154 -15.36 5.14 -2.90
CA THR A 154 -15.60 6.40 -3.62
C THR A 154 -16.35 6.07 -4.91
N ALA A 155 -17.52 6.66 -5.11
CA ALA A 155 -18.32 6.45 -6.32
C ALA A 155 -18.25 7.69 -7.21
N GLU A 156 -17.96 7.50 -8.49
CA GLU A 156 -18.03 8.55 -9.51
C GLU A 156 -19.14 8.20 -10.50
N ARG A 157 -19.90 9.22 -10.91
CA ARG A 157 -21.10 9.09 -11.75
C ARG A 157 -20.82 9.52 -13.18
#